data_AF-X1IS16-F1
#
_entry.id   AF-X1IS16-F1
#
_cell.length_a   1.000
_cell.length_b   1.000
_cell.length_c   1.000
_cell.angle_alpha   90.00
_cell.angle_beta   90.00
_cell.angle_gamma   90.00
#
_symmetry.space_group_name_H-M   'P 1'
#
loop_
_entity.id
_entity.type
_entity.pdbx_description
1 polymer ?
#
loop_
_entity_poly.entity_id
_entity_poly.type
_entity_poly.pdbx_seq_one_letter_code
_entity_poly.pdbx_strand_id
1 'polypeptide(L)' 'MKDQTLKMLYNASDLLMMPNIPVEGDIEGLGFVALEANSAALPVVASRLEGITAAVED' A
#
# COMPACT_ATOMS: atom_id res chain seq x y z
N MET A 1 1.31 -16.05 0.34
CA MET A 1 2.30 -16.02 1.44
C MET A 1 1.61 -16.43 2.73
N LYS A 2 2.30 -17.09 3.67
CA LYS A 2 1.74 -17.24 5.03
C LYS A 2 1.78 -15.85 5.70
N ASP A 3 0.77 -15.52 6.50
CA ASP A 3 0.61 -14.22 7.18
C ASP A 3 1.90 -13.75 7.89
N GLN A 4 2.64 -14.69 8.48
CA GLN A 4 3.91 -14.42 9.15
C GLN A 4 5.01 -13.90 8.22
N THR A 5 5.08 -14.39 6.98
CA THR A 5 6.06 -13.91 5.99
C THR A 5 5.76 -12.47 5.58
N LEU A 6 4.48 -12.13 5.39
CA LEU A 6 4.07 -10.77 5.03
C LEU A 6 4.45 -9.77 6.13
N LYS A 7 4.16 -10.10 7.39
CA LYS A 7 4.56 -9.28 8.54
C LYS A 7 6.06 -9.10 8.61
N MET A 8 6.83 -10.17 8.40
CA MET A 8 8.30 -10.07 8.36
C MET A 8 8.77 -9.12 7.24
N LEU A 9 8.17 -9.19 6.05
CA LEU A 9 8.53 -8.30 4.95
C LEU A 9 8.22 -6.84 5.26
N TYR A 10 7.04 -6.54 5.83
CA TYR A 10 6.71 -5.16 6.23
C TYR A 10 7.71 -4.60 7.25
N ASN A 11 8.08 -5.41 8.26
CA ASN A 11 9.01 -4.97 9.31
C ASN A 11 10.48 -4.92 8.87
N ALA A 12 10.83 -5.59 7.77
CA ALA A 12 12.21 -5.66 7.27
C ALA A 12 12.46 -4.75 6.07
N SER A 13 11.45 -4.03 5.59
CA SER A 13 11.56 -3.13 4.43
C SER A 13 11.74 -1.69 4.88
N ASP A 14 12.38 -0.87 4.03
CA ASP A 14 12.50 0.58 4.27
C ASP A 14 11.36 1.39 3.63
N LEU A 15 10.69 0.81 2.63
CA LEU A 15 9.61 1.46 1.89
C LEU A 15 8.66 0.44 1.27
N LEU A 16 7.35 0.73 1.27
CA LEU A 16 6.36 0.10 0.40
C LEU A 16 6.05 1.02 -0.79
N MET A 17 6.09 0.47 -2.00
CA MET A 17 5.66 1.19 -3.21
C MET A 17 4.34 0.61 -3.73
N MET A 18 3.38 1.48 -4.01
CA MET A 18 2.11 1.17 -4.70
C MET A 18 2.06 1.90 -6.05
N PRO A 19 2.77 1.39 -7.08
CA PRO A 19 2.93 2.07 -8.37
C PRO A 19 1.74 1.79 -9.31
N ASN A 20 0.52 1.78 -8.78
CA ASN A 20 -0.69 1.46 -9.53
C ASN A 20 -0.84 2.43 -10.72
N ILE A 21 -1.43 1.94 -11.81
CA ILE A 21 -1.72 2.71 -13.02
C ILE A 21 -3.22 2.61 -13.31
N PRO A 22 -3.83 3.60 -13.98
CA PRO A 22 -5.24 3.50 -14.37
C PRO A 22 -5.42 2.36 -15.38
N VAL A 23 -6.42 1.51 -15.13
CA VAL A 23 -6.83 0.42 -16.02
C VAL A 23 -8.33 0.55 -16.28
N GLU A 24 -8.74 0.51 -17.55
CA GLU A 24 -10.14 0.74 -17.93
C GLU A 24 -11.06 -0.33 -17.32
N GLY A 25 -12.07 0.12 -16.57
CA GLY A 25 -13.02 -0.75 -15.87
C GLY A 25 -12.51 -1.34 -14.55
N ASP A 26 -11.31 -0.95 -14.10
CA ASP A 26 -10.71 -1.39 -12.85
C ASP A 26 -10.35 -0.17 -11.98
N ILE A 27 -11.25 0.12 -11.05
CA ILE A 27 -11.13 1.25 -10.11
C ILE A 27 -10.42 0.75 -8.86
N GLU A 28 -9.34 1.43 -8.51
CA GLU A 28 -8.56 1.11 -7.31
C GLU A 28 -9.36 1.45 -6.04
N GLY A 29 -9.36 0.49 -5.11
CA GLY A 29 -10.05 0.63 -3.83
C GLY A 29 -9.28 1.49 -2.84
N LEU A 30 -9.65 1.39 -1.56
CA LEU A 30 -9.07 2.19 -0.47
C LEU A 30 -7.58 1.92 -0.19
N GLY A 31 -6.93 0.97 -0.88
CA GLY A 31 -5.53 0.67 -0.63
C GLY A 31 -5.24 0.16 0.79
N PHE A 32 -6.00 -0.80 1.31
CA PHE A 32 -5.81 -1.37 2.66
C PHE A 32 -4.36 -1.83 2.95
N VAL A 33 -3.64 -2.23 1.91
CA VAL A 33 -2.22 -2.59 1.98
C VAL A 33 -1.36 -1.44 2.54
N ALA A 34 -1.70 -0.18 2.24
CA ALA A 34 -1.03 0.98 2.83
C ALA A 34 -1.26 1.06 4.35
N LEU A 35 -2.47 0.75 4.82
CA LEU A 35 -2.79 0.72 6.26
C LEU A 35 -2.07 -0.43 6.97
N GLU A 36 -1.94 -1.58 6.33
CA GLU A 36 -1.16 -2.70 6.84
C GLU A 36 0.33 -2.36 6.96
N ALA A 37 0.93 -1.73 5.94
CA ALA A 37 2.31 -1.27 5.98
C ALA A 37 2.52 -0.21 7.07
N ASN A 38 1.60 0.75 7.19
CA ASN A 38 1.63 1.75 8.25
C ASN A 38 1.56 1.12 9.65
N SER A 39 0.87 -0.01 9.82
CA SER A 39 0.85 -0.74 11.10
C SER A 39 2.22 -1.28 11.52
N ALA A 40 3.15 -1.43 10.57
CA ALA A 40 4.55 -1.79 10.78
C ALA A 40 5.50 -0.57 10.74
N ALA A 41 4.96 0.65 10.76
CA ALA A 41 5.71 1.90 10.58
C ALA A 41 6.52 1.97 9.27
N LEU A 42 6.10 1.21 8.25
CA LEU A 42 6.72 1.22 6.93
C LEU A 42 6.18 2.39 6.11
N PRO A 43 7.00 3.37 5.71
CA PRO A 43 6.56 4.46 4.84
C PRO A 43 6.02 3.94 3.51
N VAL A 44 5.01 4.62 2.96
CA VAL A 44 4.34 4.24 1.72
C VAL A 44 4.49 5.34 0.68
N VAL A 45 4.95 4.98 -0.51
CA VAL A 45 4.89 5.83 -1.71
C VAL A 45 3.89 5.22 -2.67
N ALA A 46 2.81 5.94 -2.96
CA ALA A 46 1.71 5.43 -3.75
C ALA A 46 1.32 6.37 -4.90
N SER A 47 0.81 5.80 -5.99
CA SER A 47 0.21 6.56 -7.08
C SER A 47 -1.00 7.34 -6.58
N ARG A 48 -1.16 8.59 -7.05
CA ARG A 48 -2.30 9.44 -6.71
C ARG A 48 -3.54 9.06 -7.53
N LEU A 49 -4.12 7.90 -7.22
CA LEU A 49 -5.27 7.32 -7.93
C LEU A 49 -6.43 7.03 -6.97
N GLU A 50 -7.62 7.50 -7.34
CA GLU A 50 -8.92 7.03 -6.82
C GLU A 50 -8.92 6.78 -5.29
N GLY A 51 -9.16 5.54 -4.85
CA GLY A 51 -9.24 5.23 -3.42
C GLY A 51 -7.92 5.30 -2.66
N ILE A 52 -6.76 5.26 -3.33
CA ILE A 52 -5.44 5.36 -2.69
C ILE A 52 -5.30 6.70 -1.97
N THR A 53 -5.83 7.79 -2.53
CA THR A 53 -5.71 9.14 -1.94
C THR A 53 -6.45 9.28 -0.61
N ALA A 54 -7.29 8.31 -0.25
CA ALA A 54 -7.95 8.27 1.06
C ALA A 54 -7.14 7.52 2.12
N ALA A 55 -6.11 6.75 1.73
CA ALA A 55 -5.29 5.96 2.66
C ALA A 55 -3.85 6.49 2.82
N VAL A 56 -3.40 7.34 1.90
CA VAL A 56 -2.07 7.95 1.92
C VAL A 56 -2.21 9.46 1.74
N GLU A 57 -1.70 10.22 2.71
CA GLU A 57 -1.64 11.68 2.70
C GLU A 57 -0.19 12.16 2.54
N ASP A 58 -0.01 13.38 2.00
CA ASP A 58 1.28 14.01 1.71
C ASP A 58 2.04 14.49 2.98
#